data_AF-A0A5C4X2Y6-F1
#
_entry.id   AF-A0A5C4X2Y6-F1
#
_cell.length_a   1.000
_cell.length_b   1.000
_cell.length_c   1.000
_cell.angle_alpha   90.00
_cell.angle_beta   90.00
_cell.angle_gamma   90.00
#
_symmetry.space_group_name_H-M   'P 1'
#
loop_
_entity.id
_entity.type
_entity.pdbx_description
1 polymer ?
#
loop_
_entity_poly.entity_id
_entity_poly.type
_entity_poly.pdbx_seq_one_letter_code
_entity_poly.pdbx_strand_id
1 'polypeptide(L)'
;MIDYATTLGYASLLDQLSKHALAELDRLFGAVSDFSDREKVEAFMDLMPELGNKFGAASSEVSAEFFDELNQIQEVKRPISPESFVEMPPSYWHSLVGWGTSDGFADWAKIAGGLTRRLSEMSADTMIGNAELQGGLSAQRVPRIGCCAFCSMLASRGAVYTPGSAGGVVGRGRPIGSHKQAKGIRPRGAQRMGEDYHDNCRCRVVTVTANNSVQLSKEADRHFELYEAARDKVNSGLELNVIQSRVGGSLKNEYEWIDASGESRSAKDKTNEIVKYMRHKLGA
;
A
#
# COMPACT_ATOMS: atom_id res chain seq x y z
N MET A 1 -14.78 17.09 -9.97
CA MET A 1 -14.03 15.92 -10.48
C MET A 1 -12.63 16.38 -10.78
N ILE A 2 -11.62 15.72 -10.23
CA ILE A 2 -10.20 15.95 -10.52
C ILE A 2 -9.84 15.13 -11.76
N ASP A 3 -9.14 15.73 -12.72
CA ASP A 3 -8.71 15.02 -13.93
C ASP A 3 -7.69 13.92 -13.56
N TYR A 4 -7.79 12.76 -14.22
CA TYR A 4 -6.77 11.72 -14.11
C TYR A 4 -5.37 12.28 -14.42
N ALA A 5 -5.27 13.17 -15.40
CA ALA A 5 -4.01 13.81 -15.82
C ALA A 5 -3.31 14.55 -14.67
N THR A 6 -4.07 15.18 -13.76
CA THR A 6 -3.53 15.83 -12.55
C THR A 6 -2.73 14.84 -11.70
N THR A 7 -3.18 13.59 -11.60
CA THR A 7 -2.49 12.56 -10.81
C THR A 7 -1.27 11.95 -11.52
N LEU A 8 -1.16 12.10 -12.84
CA LEU A 8 -0.07 11.50 -13.62
C LEU A 8 1.28 12.16 -13.36
N GLY A 9 1.31 13.49 -13.19
CA GLY A 9 2.53 14.24 -12.87
C GLY A 9 3.13 13.76 -11.55
N TYR A 10 2.33 13.84 -10.48
CA TYR A 10 2.65 13.32 -9.15
C TYR A 10 3.14 11.88 -9.19
N ALA A 11 2.38 11.00 -9.85
CA ALA A 11 2.73 9.60 -9.90
C ALA A 11 4.03 9.35 -10.70
N SER A 12 4.31 10.13 -11.73
CA SER A 12 5.55 10.02 -12.53
C SER A 12 6.78 10.49 -11.75
N LEU A 13 6.66 11.51 -10.91
CA LEU A 13 7.74 11.96 -10.03
C LEU A 13 8.11 10.88 -9.02
N LEU A 14 7.13 10.28 -8.33
CA LEU A 14 7.38 9.17 -7.40
C LEU A 14 8.01 7.94 -8.06
N ASP A 15 7.65 7.67 -9.32
CA ASP A 15 8.28 6.61 -10.12
C ASP A 15 9.74 6.92 -10.43
N GLN A 16 10.07 8.18 -10.77
CA GLN A 16 11.45 8.60 -11.00
C GLN A 16 12.28 8.50 -9.72
N LEU A 17 11.74 8.92 -8.58
CA LEU A 17 12.37 8.75 -7.27
C LEU A 17 12.65 7.27 -6.97
N SER A 18 11.68 6.39 -7.21
CA SER A 18 11.85 4.95 -7.01
C SER A 18 12.93 4.37 -7.94
N LYS A 19 12.98 4.79 -9.21
CA LYS A 19 14.03 4.37 -10.16
C LYS A 19 15.42 4.85 -9.74
N HIS A 20 15.55 6.10 -9.28
CA HIS A 20 16.83 6.62 -8.79
C HIS A 20 17.27 5.92 -7.50
N ALA A 21 16.34 5.62 -6.59
CA ALA A 21 16.62 4.85 -5.39
C ALA A 21 17.14 3.44 -5.71
N LEU A 22 16.53 2.76 -6.68
CA LEU A 22 16.98 1.46 -7.14
C LEU A 22 18.35 1.52 -7.83
N ALA A 23 18.63 2.57 -8.60
CA ALA A 23 19.94 2.76 -9.21
C ALA A 23 21.04 3.06 -8.17
N GLU A 24 20.73 3.76 -7.07
CA GLU A 24 21.65 3.94 -5.95
C GLU A 24 21.85 2.65 -5.15
N LEU A 25 20.78 1.88 -4.94
CA LEU A 25 20.87 0.57 -4.33
C LEU A 25 21.75 -0.38 -5.15
N ASP A 26 21.60 -0.40 -6.48
CA ASP A 26 22.41 -1.21 -7.38
C ASP A 26 23.90 -0.84 -7.30
N ARG A 27 24.20 0.46 -7.27
CA ARG A 27 25.58 0.95 -7.03
C ARG A 27 26.12 0.50 -5.69
N LEU A 28 25.31 0.54 -4.63
CA LEU A 28 25.71 0.06 -3.31
C LEU A 28 26.04 -1.44 -3.32
N PHE A 29 25.19 -2.26 -3.95
CA PHE A 29 25.44 -3.69 -4.15
C PHE A 29 26.72 -3.95 -4.94
N GLY A 30 26.97 -3.18 -6.00
CA GLY A 30 28.22 -3.26 -6.77
C GLY A 30 29.45 -2.91 -5.95
N ALA A 31 29.37 -1.88 -5.11
CA ALA A 31 30.49 -1.40 -4.29
C ALA A 31 30.92 -2.40 -3.21
N VAL A 32 30.00 -3.24 -2.72
CA VAL A 32 30.28 -4.27 -1.71
C VAL A 32 30.37 -5.68 -2.31
N SER A 33 30.49 -5.82 -3.63
CA SER A 33 30.42 -7.12 -4.31
C SER A 33 31.46 -8.14 -3.82
N ASP A 34 32.68 -7.67 -3.54
CA ASP A 34 33.82 -8.48 -3.06
C ASP A 34 33.80 -8.75 -1.54
N PHE A 35 32.85 -8.16 -0.80
CA PHE A 35 32.76 -8.35 0.66
C PHE A 35 32.18 -9.72 0.99
N SER A 36 32.54 -10.26 2.16
CA SER A 36 31.84 -11.42 2.74
C SER A 36 30.37 -11.09 3.02
N ASP A 37 29.51 -12.11 3.13
CA ASP A 37 28.09 -11.88 3.39
C ASP A 37 27.84 -11.12 4.70
N ARG A 38 28.67 -11.35 5.71
CA ARG A 38 28.62 -10.62 6.98
C ARG A 38 28.96 -9.14 6.79
N GLU A 39 30.06 -8.86 6.10
CA GLU A 39 30.50 -7.47 5.82
C GLU A 39 29.48 -6.73 4.94
N LYS A 40 28.82 -7.44 3.99
CA LYS A 40 27.70 -6.88 3.22
C LYS A 40 26.55 -6.47 4.13
N VAL A 41 26.13 -7.34 5.05
CA VAL A 41 25.04 -7.06 5.99
C VAL A 41 25.37 -5.84 6.85
N GLU A 42 26.58 -5.78 7.42
CA GLU A 42 27.05 -4.64 8.23
C GLU A 42 27.06 -3.35 7.40
N ALA A 43 27.61 -3.37 6.18
CA ALA A 43 27.60 -2.22 5.28
C ALA A 43 26.17 -1.75 4.92
N PHE A 44 25.24 -2.68 4.67
CA PHE A 44 23.84 -2.31 4.41
C PHE A 44 23.16 -1.74 5.65
N MET A 45 23.43 -2.26 6.86
CA MET A 45 22.89 -1.69 8.08
C MET A 45 23.33 -0.23 8.26
N ASP A 46 24.58 0.09 7.95
CA ASP A 46 25.13 1.43 8.08
C ASP A 46 24.61 2.40 6.99
N LEU A 47 24.51 1.93 5.73
CA LEU A 47 24.25 2.79 4.57
C LEU A 47 22.77 2.90 4.18
N MET A 48 21.94 1.91 4.54
CA MET A 48 20.51 1.94 4.21
C MET A 48 19.74 3.10 4.87
N PRO A 49 20.04 3.54 6.12
CA PRO A 49 19.39 4.70 6.71
C PRO A 49 19.57 5.98 5.88
N GLU A 50 20.78 6.26 5.42
CA GLU A 50 21.08 7.44 4.60
C GLU A 50 20.37 7.37 3.24
N LEU A 51 20.52 6.24 2.53
CA LEU A 51 19.87 6.01 1.25
C LEU A 51 18.34 6.10 1.36
N GLY A 52 17.78 5.42 2.35
CA GLY A 52 16.34 5.36 2.60
C GLY A 52 15.76 6.72 2.97
N ASN A 53 16.40 7.46 3.88
CA ASN A 53 15.94 8.78 4.28
C ASN A 53 16.02 9.80 3.14
N LYS A 54 17.08 9.78 2.33
CA LYS A 54 17.20 10.65 1.16
C LYS A 54 16.00 10.54 0.21
N PHE A 55 15.67 9.33 -0.22
CA PHE A 55 14.53 9.14 -1.15
C PHE A 55 13.18 9.15 -0.45
N GLY A 56 13.13 8.77 0.83
CA GLY A 56 11.93 8.82 1.65
C GLY A 56 11.46 10.25 1.89
N ALA A 57 12.38 11.14 2.27
CA ALA A 57 12.10 12.57 2.44
C ALA A 57 11.65 13.19 1.12
N ALA A 58 12.35 12.93 0.02
CA ALA A 58 11.95 13.42 -1.31
C ALA A 58 10.56 12.91 -1.74
N SER A 59 10.23 11.65 -1.43
CA SER A 59 8.89 11.09 -1.72
C SER A 59 7.79 11.75 -0.88
N SER A 60 8.11 12.12 0.36
CA SER A 60 7.22 12.86 1.25
C SER A 60 7.03 14.31 0.80
N GLU A 61 8.10 15.00 0.42
CA GLU A 61 8.06 16.37 -0.09
C GLU A 61 7.18 16.48 -1.35
N VAL A 62 7.41 15.62 -2.34
CA VAL A 62 6.57 15.54 -3.56
C VAL A 62 5.10 15.28 -3.21
N SER A 63 4.82 14.44 -2.22
CA SER A 63 3.45 14.20 -1.74
C SER A 63 2.84 15.42 -1.05
N ALA A 64 3.61 16.15 -0.23
CA ALA A 64 3.15 17.35 0.47
C ALA A 64 2.82 18.48 -0.52
N GLU A 65 3.67 18.71 -1.52
CA GLU A 65 3.42 19.67 -2.60
C GLU A 65 2.15 19.31 -3.38
N PHE A 66 2.01 18.02 -3.75
CA PHE A 66 0.81 17.57 -4.46
C PHE A 66 -0.46 17.68 -3.61
N PHE A 67 -0.37 17.47 -2.29
CA PHE A 67 -1.48 17.71 -1.38
C PHE A 67 -1.93 19.19 -1.39
N ASP A 68 -0.99 20.14 -1.38
CA ASP A 68 -1.32 21.56 -1.49
C ASP A 68 -2.00 21.88 -2.84
N GLU A 69 -1.45 21.37 -3.94
CA GLU A 69 -2.03 21.51 -5.28
C GLU A 69 -3.47 20.98 -5.31
N LEU A 70 -3.71 19.80 -4.73
CA LEU A 70 -5.05 19.23 -4.62
C LEU A 70 -5.98 20.09 -3.78
N ASN A 71 -5.51 20.69 -2.68
CA ASN A 71 -6.35 21.59 -1.89
C ASN A 71 -6.78 22.81 -2.70
N GLN A 72 -5.89 23.37 -3.52
CA GLN A 72 -6.18 24.48 -4.42
C GLN A 72 -7.19 24.08 -5.51
N ILE A 73 -6.95 22.96 -6.20
CA ILE A 73 -7.84 22.43 -7.26
C ILE A 73 -9.24 22.13 -6.72
N GLN A 74 -9.33 21.69 -5.48
CA GLN A 74 -10.59 21.34 -4.83
C GLN A 74 -11.24 22.49 -4.06
N GLU A 75 -10.64 23.68 -4.10
CA GLU A 75 -11.10 24.88 -3.41
C GLU A 75 -11.34 24.65 -1.90
N VAL A 76 -10.43 23.92 -1.26
CA VAL A 76 -10.50 23.63 0.18
C VAL A 76 -10.44 24.94 0.97
N LYS A 77 -11.44 25.17 1.82
CA LYS A 77 -11.53 26.39 2.63
C LYS A 77 -10.52 26.34 3.78
N ARG A 78 -9.67 27.37 3.88
CA ARG A 78 -8.61 27.49 4.90
C ARG A 78 -7.66 26.27 4.84
N PRO A 79 -6.91 26.12 3.73
CA PRO A 79 -5.96 25.02 3.61
C PRO A 79 -4.86 25.16 4.66
N ILE A 80 -4.44 24.04 5.23
CA ILE A 80 -3.24 23.97 6.07
C ILE A 80 -1.98 24.06 5.20
N SER A 81 -0.87 24.50 5.78
CA SER A 81 0.45 24.26 5.20
C SER A 81 0.77 22.77 5.36
N PRO A 82 1.02 22.02 4.26
CA PRO A 82 1.29 20.60 4.38
C PRO A 82 2.65 20.31 5.03
N GLU A 83 2.71 19.22 5.78
CA GLU A 83 3.91 18.71 6.42
C GLU A 83 4.51 17.56 5.60
N SER A 84 5.84 17.51 5.54
CA SER A 84 6.61 16.38 5.03
C SER A 84 7.42 15.75 6.16
N PHE A 85 7.78 14.48 5.99
CA PHE A 85 8.72 13.81 6.88
C PHE A 85 10.15 14.09 6.40
N VAL A 86 11.04 14.43 7.34
CA VAL A 86 12.44 14.69 7.04
C VAL A 86 13.29 13.42 7.23
N GLU A 87 13.01 12.64 8.27
CA GLU A 87 13.85 11.49 8.61
C GLU A 87 13.06 10.39 9.33
N MET A 88 13.32 9.14 8.96
CA MET A 88 12.90 7.96 9.70
C MET A 88 14.04 7.44 10.57
N PRO A 89 13.75 6.90 11.78
CA PRO A 89 14.78 6.38 12.66
C PRO A 89 15.55 5.22 11.97
N PRO A 90 16.85 5.03 12.26
CA PRO A 90 17.65 3.96 11.65
C PRO A 90 17.03 2.58 11.79
N SER A 91 16.35 2.30 12.92
CA SER A 91 15.65 1.04 13.16
C SER A 91 14.57 0.72 12.12
N TYR A 92 13.94 1.75 11.53
CA TYR A 92 13.05 1.58 10.39
C TYR A 92 13.84 0.91 9.28
N TRP A 93 14.92 1.51 8.78
CA TRP A 93 15.77 1.00 7.68
C TRP A 93 16.47 -0.32 8.00
N HIS A 94 17.00 -0.50 9.21
CA HIS A 94 17.63 -1.75 9.64
C HIS A 94 16.67 -2.93 9.55
N SER A 95 15.37 -2.74 9.83
CA SER A 95 14.39 -3.83 9.69
C SER A 95 14.16 -4.24 8.22
N LEU A 96 14.41 -3.36 7.24
CA LEU A 96 14.41 -3.75 5.82
C LEU A 96 15.65 -4.60 5.53
N VAL A 97 16.82 -4.16 5.96
CA VAL A 97 18.08 -4.88 5.77
C VAL A 97 18.00 -6.26 6.40
N GLY A 98 17.63 -6.35 7.69
CA GLY A 98 17.54 -7.61 8.41
C GLY A 98 16.54 -8.59 7.79
N TRP A 99 15.47 -8.10 7.16
CA TRP A 99 14.58 -8.95 6.37
C TRP A 99 15.17 -9.35 5.01
N GLY A 100 15.82 -8.41 4.34
CA GLY A 100 16.54 -8.65 3.08
C GLY A 100 17.72 -9.60 3.22
N THR A 101 18.23 -9.78 4.43
CA THR A 101 19.36 -10.66 4.74
C THR A 101 18.99 -11.87 5.59
N SER A 102 17.69 -12.20 5.68
CA SER A 102 17.17 -13.27 6.54
C SER A 102 17.77 -14.65 6.23
N ASP A 103 18.25 -14.84 5.00
CA ASP A 103 18.73 -16.12 4.49
C ASP A 103 20.27 -16.23 4.57
N GLY A 104 20.92 -15.31 5.29
CA GLY A 104 22.36 -15.30 5.55
C GLY A 104 23.19 -14.53 4.51
N PHE A 105 22.57 -14.02 3.45
CA PHE A 105 23.19 -13.20 2.40
C PHE A 105 22.31 -12.00 2.06
N ALA A 106 22.87 -10.94 1.49
CA ALA A 106 22.11 -9.76 1.05
C ALA A 106 21.34 -10.06 -0.24
N ASP A 107 20.01 -10.20 -0.15
CA ASP A 107 19.13 -10.44 -1.30
C ASP A 107 18.68 -9.10 -1.90
N TRP A 108 19.23 -8.78 -3.08
CA TRP A 108 18.89 -7.57 -3.82
C TRP A 108 17.39 -7.45 -4.10
N ALA A 109 16.73 -8.53 -4.52
CA ALA A 109 15.33 -8.49 -4.90
C ALA A 109 14.43 -8.20 -3.70
N LYS A 110 14.75 -8.76 -2.53
CA LYS A 110 14.08 -8.40 -1.28
C LYS A 110 14.31 -6.93 -0.95
N ILE A 111 15.56 -6.49 -0.85
CA ILE A 111 15.88 -5.13 -0.41
C ILE A 111 15.28 -4.09 -1.37
N ALA A 112 15.37 -4.30 -2.69
CA ALA A 112 14.78 -3.46 -3.71
C ALA A 112 13.25 -3.37 -3.60
N GLY A 113 12.57 -4.52 -3.47
CA GLY A 113 11.12 -4.57 -3.30
C GLY A 113 10.67 -3.86 -2.03
N GLY A 114 11.34 -4.14 -0.91
CA GLY A 114 11.03 -3.51 0.36
C GLY A 114 11.35 -2.01 0.42
N LEU A 115 12.39 -1.54 -0.29
CA LEU A 115 12.70 -0.11 -0.43
C LEU A 115 11.58 0.62 -1.19
N THR A 116 11.21 0.15 -2.38
CA THR A 116 10.15 0.78 -3.19
C THR A 116 8.79 0.76 -2.48
N ARG A 117 8.49 -0.31 -1.74
CA ARG A 117 7.31 -0.38 -0.88
C ARG A 117 7.32 0.74 0.17
N ARG A 118 8.42 0.93 0.90
CA ARG A 118 8.52 1.95 1.94
C ARG A 118 8.42 3.37 1.39
N LEU A 119 9.04 3.64 0.25
CA LEU A 119 8.88 4.95 -0.41
C LEU A 119 7.41 5.23 -0.77
N SER A 120 6.70 4.20 -1.26
CA SER A 120 5.26 4.30 -1.54
C SER A 120 4.42 4.48 -0.27
N GLU A 121 4.80 3.82 0.83
CA GLU A 121 4.15 3.99 2.14
C GLU A 121 4.36 5.40 2.69
N MET A 122 5.59 5.93 2.65
CA MET A 122 5.90 7.29 3.10
C MET A 122 5.11 8.35 2.30
N SER A 123 5.01 8.17 0.99
CA SER A 123 4.19 9.02 0.12
C SER A 123 2.70 8.97 0.50
N ALA A 124 2.16 7.78 0.77
CA ALA A 124 0.77 7.61 1.19
C ALA A 124 0.50 8.18 2.60
N ASP A 125 1.41 7.93 3.55
CA ASP A 125 1.32 8.42 4.93
C ASP A 125 1.38 9.95 4.96
N THR A 126 2.14 10.58 4.06
CA THR A 126 2.17 12.05 3.92
C THR A 126 0.82 12.60 3.48
N MET A 127 0.23 12.01 2.44
CA MET A 127 -1.11 12.41 1.96
C MET A 127 -2.17 12.26 3.05
N ILE A 128 -2.13 11.14 3.76
CA ILE A 128 -3.12 10.79 4.78
C ILE A 128 -2.95 11.66 6.03
N GLY A 129 -1.72 11.81 6.53
CA GLY A 129 -1.44 12.64 7.71
C GLY A 129 -1.90 14.08 7.49
N ASN A 130 -1.58 14.66 6.34
CA ASN A 130 -2.06 16.00 5.99
C ASN A 130 -3.59 16.07 5.83
N ALA A 131 -4.23 15.03 5.29
CA ALA A 131 -5.68 14.97 5.24
C ALA A 131 -6.35 14.87 6.62
N GLU A 132 -5.74 14.15 7.55
CA GLU A 132 -6.20 14.06 8.94
C GLU A 132 -6.05 15.40 9.65
N LEU A 133 -4.93 16.11 9.45
CA LEU A 133 -4.71 17.46 9.99
C LEU A 133 -5.67 18.49 9.39
N GLN A 134 -5.90 18.45 8.08
CA GLN A 134 -6.84 19.36 7.39
C GLN A 134 -8.28 19.14 7.86
N GLY A 135 -8.66 17.88 8.08
CA GLY A 135 -10.01 17.46 8.42
C GLY A 135 -11.00 17.55 7.24
N GLY A 136 -12.04 16.72 7.27
CA GLY A 136 -13.12 16.75 6.27
C GLY A 136 -12.74 16.26 4.87
N LEU A 137 -11.55 15.67 4.72
CA LEU A 137 -11.12 15.01 3.48
C LEU A 137 -11.32 13.50 3.57
N SER A 138 -11.68 12.91 2.44
CA SER A 138 -11.65 11.49 2.15
C SER A 138 -10.40 11.16 1.33
N ALA A 139 -10.20 9.88 1.03
CA ALA A 139 -9.14 9.41 0.17
C ALA A 139 -9.68 8.46 -0.91
N GLN A 140 -8.98 8.46 -2.04
CA GLN A 140 -9.21 7.59 -3.18
C GLN A 140 -7.91 6.90 -3.57
N ARG A 141 -7.99 5.61 -3.90
CA ARG A 141 -6.86 4.87 -4.49
C ARG A 141 -6.96 5.03 -6.01
N VAL A 142 -5.94 5.64 -6.60
CA VAL A 142 -5.86 5.89 -8.05
C VAL A 142 -4.91 4.87 -8.67
N PRO A 143 -5.40 3.94 -9.50
CA PRO A 143 -4.57 2.94 -10.16
C PRO A 143 -3.91 3.55 -11.39
N ARG A 144 -2.69 3.09 -11.71
CA ARG A 144 -2.07 3.34 -13.01
C ARG A 144 -2.12 2.11 -13.92
N ILE A 145 -1.87 2.33 -15.21
CA ILE A 145 -1.72 1.26 -16.20
C ILE A 145 -0.66 0.25 -15.70
N GLY A 146 -1.05 -1.03 -15.72
CA GLY A 146 -0.24 -2.13 -15.24
C GLY A 146 -0.22 -2.31 -13.71
N CYS A 147 -1.14 -1.70 -12.96
CA CYS A 147 -1.27 -1.98 -11.53
C CYS A 147 -1.72 -3.43 -11.26
N CYS A 148 -1.37 -3.97 -10.10
CA CYS A 148 -1.76 -5.33 -9.73
C CYS A 148 -3.26 -5.42 -9.41
N ALA A 149 -3.84 -6.62 -9.49
CA ALA A 149 -5.27 -6.88 -9.28
C ALA A 149 -5.81 -6.35 -7.94
N PHE A 150 -4.96 -6.25 -6.92
CA PHE A 150 -5.36 -5.68 -5.63
C PHE A 150 -5.44 -4.15 -5.64
N CYS A 151 -4.53 -3.48 -6.35
CA CYS A 151 -4.64 -2.04 -6.58
C CYS A 151 -5.93 -1.73 -7.35
N SER A 152 -6.23 -2.53 -8.37
CA SER A 152 -7.48 -2.48 -9.13
C SER A 152 -8.71 -2.62 -8.23
N MET A 153 -8.71 -3.62 -7.35
CA MET A 153 -9.79 -3.87 -6.38
C MET A 153 -9.95 -2.74 -5.35
N LEU A 154 -8.87 -2.07 -4.95
CA LEU A 154 -8.97 -0.93 -4.04
C LEU A 154 -9.47 0.32 -4.78
N ALA A 155 -8.95 0.56 -5.98
CA ALA A 155 -9.40 1.66 -6.82
C ALA A 155 -10.89 1.57 -7.16
N SER A 156 -11.41 0.35 -7.33
CA SER A 156 -12.81 0.11 -7.69
C SER A 156 -13.83 0.61 -6.65
N ARG A 157 -13.36 1.00 -5.46
CA ARG A 157 -14.22 1.52 -4.38
C ARG A 157 -14.46 3.02 -4.46
N GLY A 158 -13.69 3.75 -5.27
CA GLY A 158 -13.79 5.21 -5.38
C GLY A 158 -13.34 5.98 -4.12
N ALA A 159 -13.88 7.18 -3.93
CA ALA A 159 -13.54 8.14 -2.88
C ALA A 159 -14.18 7.82 -1.51
N VAL A 160 -14.19 6.55 -1.12
CA VAL A 160 -14.93 6.07 0.07
C VAL A 160 -14.02 5.82 1.27
N TYR A 161 -12.71 5.99 1.12
CA TYR A 161 -11.79 5.73 2.21
C TYR A 161 -11.74 6.93 3.15
N THR A 162 -11.86 6.68 4.44
CA THR A 162 -11.36 7.64 5.43
C THR A 162 -9.83 7.72 5.30
N PRO A 163 -9.20 8.87 5.59
CA PRO A 163 -7.75 9.02 5.50
C PRO A 163 -6.98 7.85 6.13
N GLY A 164 -7.23 7.51 7.40
CA GLY A 164 -6.57 6.38 8.07
C GLY A 164 -6.83 4.98 7.45
N SER A 165 -7.90 4.79 6.67
CA SER A 165 -8.20 3.52 6.00
C SER A 165 -7.57 3.37 4.61
N ALA A 166 -7.08 4.47 4.01
CA ALA A 166 -6.52 4.48 2.66
C ALA A 166 -5.04 4.08 2.58
N GLY A 167 -4.31 4.22 3.70
CA GLY A 167 -2.88 3.90 3.82
C GLY A 167 -2.62 2.50 4.36
N GLY A 168 -3.61 1.92 5.05
CA GLY A 168 -3.53 0.59 5.63
C GLY A 168 -3.96 -0.52 4.66
N VAL A 169 -3.14 -1.55 4.53
CA VAL A 169 -3.58 -2.87 4.05
C VAL A 169 -3.73 -3.83 5.24
N VAL A 170 -4.85 -4.56 5.28
CA VAL A 170 -5.05 -5.65 6.24
C VAL A 170 -3.97 -6.71 6.02
N GLY A 171 -3.20 -7.05 7.06
CA GLY A 171 -2.11 -8.03 6.96
C GLY A 171 -0.77 -7.62 7.60
N ARG A 172 -0.68 -6.48 8.30
CA ARG A 172 0.49 -6.18 9.16
C ARG A 172 0.59 -7.27 10.24
N GLY A 173 1.43 -8.27 9.99
CA GLY A 173 1.70 -9.31 10.98
C GLY A 173 2.33 -8.68 12.23
N ARG A 174 1.98 -9.20 13.39
CA ARG A 174 2.54 -8.73 14.67
C ARG A 174 3.93 -9.32 14.89
N PRO A 175 4.89 -8.56 15.44
CA PRO A 175 6.19 -9.09 15.81
C PRO A 175 6.08 -10.32 16.71
N ILE A 176 6.91 -11.33 16.46
CA ILE A 176 7.08 -12.47 17.37
C ILE A 176 7.62 -11.92 18.70
N GLY A 177 6.91 -12.20 19.80
CA GLY A 177 7.35 -11.84 21.15
C GLY A 177 6.30 -11.16 22.03
N SER A 178 5.16 -10.72 21.49
CA SER A 178 4.15 -10.00 22.30
C SER A 178 3.05 -10.87 22.91
N HIS A 179 2.76 -12.08 22.39
CA HIS A 179 1.89 -13.08 23.03
C HIS A 179 2.14 -14.49 22.44
N LYS A 180 1.79 -15.56 23.19
CA LYS A 180 1.91 -17.00 22.84
C LYS A 180 1.17 -17.44 21.56
N GLN A 181 0.51 -16.53 20.85
CA GLN A 181 -0.18 -16.76 19.57
C GLN A 181 0.36 -15.87 18.44
N ALA A 182 1.64 -15.50 18.49
CA ALA A 182 2.30 -14.81 17.38
C ALA A 182 2.36 -15.72 16.14
N LYS A 183 1.31 -15.65 15.31
CA LYS A 183 1.37 -16.08 13.92
C LYS A 183 2.32 -15.08 13.26
N GLY A 184 3.58 -15.49 13.05
CA GLY A 184 4.70 -14.62 12.69
C GLY A 184 4.38 -13.57 11.62
N ILE A 185 5.19 -12.50 11.56
CA ILE A 185 4.99 -11.43 10.59
C ILE A 185 4.90 -12.06 9.19
N ARG A 186 3.70 -12.09 8.61
CA ARG A 186 3.45 -12.45 7.22
C ARG A 186 3.24 -11.14 6.45
N PRO A 187 4.31 -10.36 6.20
CA PRO A 187 4.19 -9.08 5.49
C PRO A 187 3.60 -9.26 4.08
N ARG A 188 3.59 -10.50 3.56
CA ARG A 188 3.08 -10.92 2.24
C ARG A 188 1.90 -11.91 2.27
N GLY A 189 1.18 -12.05 3.40
CA GLY A 189 0.01 -12.95 3.46
C GLY A 189 0.34 -14.42 3.08
N ALA A 190 -0.35 -14.98 2.09
CA ALA A 190 -0.19 -16.37 1.62
C ALA A 190 0.65 -16.53 0.33
N GLN A 191 1.48 -15.54 -0.02
CA GLN A 191 2.10 -15.45 -1.35
C GLN A 191 3.47 -16.12 -1.49
N ARG A 192 3.84 -16.39 -2.75
CA ARG A 192 5.17 -16.86 -3.18
C ARG A 192 6.16 -15.70 -3.30
N MET A 193 7.45 -16.01 -3.17
CA MET A 193 8.56 -15.08 -3.39
C MET A 193 8.60 -14.71 -4.89
N GLY A 194 8.64 -13.40 -5.22
CA GLY A 194 8.66 -12.89 -6.60
C GLY A 194 7.30 -12.50 -7.21
N GLU A 195 6.19 -12.58 -6.46
CA GLU A 195 4.90 -12.02 -6.90
C GLU A 195 4.84 -10.50 -6.62
N ASP A 196 4.35 -9.69 -7.59
CA ASP A 196 4.29 -8.21 -7.61
C ASP A 196 3.29 -7.57 -6.61
N TYR A 197 3.17 -8.13 -5.41
CA TYR A 197 2.32 -7.56 -4.38
C TYR A 197 3.15 -6.72 -3.41
N HIS A 198 2.80 -5.43 -3.35
CA HIS A 198 3.36 -4.35 -2.52
C HIS A 198 4.78 -3.91 -2.85
N ASP A 199 5.60 -4.77 -3.43
CA ASP A 199 6.87 -4.41 -4.04
C ASP A 199 6.55 -3.77 -5.40
N ASN A 200 6.91 -2.49 -5.63
CA ASN A 200 6.51 -1.69 -6.81
C ASN A 200 5.01 -1.34 -6.95
N CYS A 201 4.32 -0.87 -5.89
CA CYS A 201 2.91 -0.44 -6.03
C CYS A 201 2.76 0.67 -7.08
N ARG A 202 1.92 0.42 -8.09
CA ARG A 202 1.50 1.42 -9.10
C ARG A 202 0.20 2.13 -8.73
N CYS A 203 -0.17 2.03 -7.46
CA CYS A 203 -1.32 2.71 -6.86
C CYS A 203 -0.86 4.02 -6.21
N ARG A 204 -1.68 5.06 -6.30
CA ARG A 204 -1.46 6.31 -5.54
C ARG A 204 -2.63 6.58 -4.61
N VAL A 205 -2.35 7.13 -3.43
CA VAL A 205 -3.38 7.68 -2.56
C VAL A 205 -3.55 9.14 -2.94
N VAL A 206 -4.79 9.55 -3.18
CA VAL A 206 -5.16 10.93 -3.49
C VAL A 206 -6.26 11.35 -2.53
N THR A 207 -6.13 12.54 -1.96
CA THR A 207 -7.07 13.08 -0.99
C THR A 207 -8.13 13.90 -1.71
N VAL A 208 -9.39 13.75 -1.31
CA VAL A 208 -10.53 14.34 -1.99
C VAL A 208 -11.55 14.90 -1.02
N THR A 209 -12.23 16.00 -1.37
CA THR A 209 -13.37 16.48 -0.59
C THR A 209 -14.58 15.57 -0.77
N ALA A 210 -15.56 15.66 0.14
CA ALA A 210 -16.74 14.78 0.14
C ALA A 210 -17.54 14.79 -1.19
N ASN A 211 -17.48 15.88 -1.94
CA ASN A 211 -18.20 16.05 -3.21
C ASN A 211 -17.29 15.93 -4.43
N ASN A 212 -16.07 15.41 -4.26
CA ASN A 212 -15.10 15.29 -5.33
C ASN A 212 -14.50 13.89 -5.39
N SER A 213 -13.94 13.58 -6.56
CA SER A 213 -13.28 12.32 -6.84
C SER A 213 -12.32 12.52 -8.00
N VAL A 214 -11.31 11.65 -8.08
CA VAL A 214 -10.43 11.56 -9.23
C VAL A 214 -11.13 10.76 -10.30
N GLN A 215 -11.24 11.35 -11.50
CA GLN A 215 -11.62 10.62 -12.70
C GLN A 215 -10.55 9.58 -12.98
N LEU A 216 -10.96 8.35 -13.22
CA LEU A 216 -10.03 7.27 -13.51
C LEU A 216 -9.91 7.09 -15.02
N SER A 217 -8.80 6.51 -15.46
CA SER A 217 -8.59 6.18 -16.88
C SER A 217 -9.62 5.15 -17.37
N LYS A 218 -9.86 5.07 -18.69
CA LYS A 218 -10.73 4.03 -19.26
C LYS A 218 -10.20 2.61 -18.97
N GLU A 219 -8.88 2.46 -18.86
CA GLU A 219 -8.25 1.22 -18.43
C GLU A 219 -8.57 0.90 -16.98
N ALA A 220 -8.80 1.92 -16.14
CA ALA A 220 -9.32 1.72 -14.79
C ALA A 220 -10.77 1.25 -14.82
N ASP A 221 -11.64 1.71 -15.72
CA ASP A 221 -13.04 1.23 -15.82
C ASP A 221 -13.10 -0.30 -16.00
N ARG A 222 -12.20 -0.87 -16.81
CA ARG A 222 -12.05 -2.33 -16.93
C ARG A 222 -11.76 -3.00 -15.58
N HIS A 223 -11.02 -2.33 -14.69
CA HIS A 223 -10.76 -2.83 -13.35
C HIS A 223 -12.02 -2.78 -12.44
N PHE A 224 -12.90 -1.79 -12.62
CA PHE A 224 -14.19 -1.73 -11.92
C PHE A 224 -15.11 -2.86 -12.38
N GLU A 225 -15.32 -2.97 -13.69
CA GLU A 225 -16.14 -4.04 -14.28
C GLU A 225 -15.64 -5.42 -13.84
N LEU A 226 -14.32 -5.60 -13.84
CA LEU A 226 -13.72 -6.85 -13.41
C LEU A 226 -13.92 -7.11 -11.92
N TYR A 227 -13.81 -6.09 -11.07
CA TYR A 227 -14.09 -6.22 -9.64
C TYR A 227 -15.57 -6.53 -9.38
N GLU A 228 -16.49 -5.86 -10.05
CA GLU A 228 -17.93 -6.14 -9.94
C GLU A 228 -18.24 -7.58 -10.36
N ALA A 229 -17.74 -7.99 -11.53
CA ALA A 229 -17.89 -9.37 -12.00
C ALA A 229 -17.28 -10.39 -11.03
N ALA A 230 -16.13 -10.08 -10.43
CA ALA A 230 -15.48 -10.93 -9.43
C ALA A 230 -16.32 -11.02 -8.14
N ARG A 231 -16.77 -9.87 -7.63
CA ARG A 231 -17.59 -9.75 -6.43
C ARG A 231 -18.91 -10.49 -6.59
N ASP A 232 -19.59 -10.29 -7.70
CA ASP A 232 -20.89 -10.90 -7.97
C ASP A 232 -20.74 -12.41 -8.14
N LYS A 233 -19.68 -12.86 -8.81
CA LYS A 233 -19.35 -14.28 -8.90
C LYS A 233 -19.07 -14.92 -7.54
N VAL A 234 -18.26 -14.27 -6.70
CA VAL A 234 -17.91 -14.78 -5.37
C VAL A 234 -19.10 -14.74 -4.41
N ASN A 235 -19.98 -13.74 -4.54
CA ASN A 235 -21.19 -13.63 -3.72
C ASN A 235 -22.35 -14.51 -4.20
N SER A 236 -22.30 -15.02 -5.43
CA SER A 236 -23.38 -15.81 -6.02
C SER A 236 -23.63 -17.06 -5.19
N GLY A 237 -24.84 -17.17 -4.62
CA GLY A 237 -25.22 -18.31 -3.78
C GLY A 237 -24.72 -18.24 -2.33
N LEU A 238 -24.24 -17.07 -1.89
CA LEU A 238 -23.89 -16.82 -0.49
C LEU A 238 -24.95 -15.97 0.21
N GLU A 239 -25.38 -16.40 1.40
CA GLU A 239 -26.26 -15.63 2.28
C GLU A 239 -25.47 -14.99 3.43
N LEU A 240 -25.74 -13.72 3.73
CA LEU A 240 -25.10 -13.02 4.83
C LEU A 240 -25.74 -13.40 6.16
N ASN A 241 -24.97 -14.03 7.03
CA ASN A 241 -25.30 -14.27 8.42
C ASN A 241 -24.64 -13.21 9.32
N VAL A 242 -25.42 -12.56 10.18
CA VAL A 242 -24.93 -11.54 11.11
C VAL A 242 -25.00 -12.08 12.54
N ILE A 243 -23.84 -12.39 13.11
CA ILE A 243 -23.71 -12.89 14.48
C ILE A 243 -23.50 -11.71 15.41
N GLN A 244 -24.46 -11.43 16.28
CA GLN A 244 -24.33 -10.36 17.27
C GLN A 244 -23.83 -10.93 18.60
N SER A 245 -22.74 -10.35 19.13
CA SER A 245 -22.18 -10.71 20.44
C SER A 245 -22.01 -9.47 21.32
N ARG A 246 -22.06 -9.63 22.64
CA ARG A 246 -21.67 -8.58 23.60
C ARG A 246 -20.27 -8.86 24.12
N VAL A 247 -19.36 -7.92 23.93
CA VAL A 247 -18.00 -7.98 24.47
C VAL A 247 -17.74 -6.68 25.24
N GLY A 248 -17.50 -6.79 26.55
CA GLY A 248 -17.22 -5.62 27.40
C GLY A 248 -18.33 -4.56 27.43
N GLY A 249 -19.60 -4.97 27.35
CA GLY A 249 -20.76 -4.06 27.34
C GLY A 249 -21.08 -3.44 25.98
N SER A 250 -20.21 -3.60 24.97
CA SER A 250 -20.45 -3.15 23.59
C SER A 250 -21.01 -4.28 22.73
N LEU A 251 -21.93 -3.94 21.82
CA LEU A 251 -22.41 -4.85 20.77
C LEU A 251 -21.36 -4.95 19.67
N LYS A 252 -21.02 -6.17 19.29
CA LYS A 252 -20.11 -6.48 18.19
C LYS A 252 -20.84 -7.37 17.19
N ASN A 253 -20.88 -6.94 15.94
CA ASN A 253 -21.38 -7.75 14.84
C ASN A 253 -20.21 -8.49 14.20
N GLU A 254 -20.36 -9.78 14.00
CA GLU A 254 -19.50 -10.61 13.16
C GLU A 254 -20.30 -11.03 11.93
N TYR A 255 -19.66 -10.98 10.77
CA TYR A 255 -20.29 -11.20 9.48
C TYR A 255 -19.71 -12.46 8.85
N GLU A 256 -20.59 -13.41 8.55
CA GLU A 256 -20.25 -14.67 7.89
C GLU A 256 -21.13 -14.84 6.65
N TRP A 257 -20.58 -15.47 5.61
CA TRP A 257 -21.33 -15.77 4.39
C TRP A 257 -21.49 -17.28 4.26
N ILE A 258 -22.72 -17.76 4.25
CA ILE A 258 -23.02 -19.18 4.23
C ILE A 258 -23.41 -19.58 2.81
N ASP A 259 -22.77 -20.61 2.27
CA ASP A 259 -23.16 -21.18 0.98
C ASP A 259 -24.31 -22.19 1.10
N ALA A 260 -24.83 -22.65 -0.04
CA ALA A 260 -25.93 -23.62 -0.07
C ALA A 260 -25.62 -24.96 0.61
N SER A 261 -24.34 -25.27 0.88
CA SER A 261 -23.92 -26.48 1.62
C SER A 261 -23.82 -26.26 3.14
N GLY A 262 -24.01 -25.02 3.60
CA GLY A 262 -23.86 -24.63 5.01
C GLY A 262 -22.43 -24.28 5.40
N GLU A 263 -21.49 -24.21 4.46
CA GLU A 263 -20.11 -23.83 4.75
C GLU A 263 -20.01 -22.30 4.92
N SER A 264 -19.37 -21.87 6.01
CA SER A 264 -19.14 -20.44 6.29
C SER A 264 -17.88 -19.94 5.60
N ARG A 265 -17.99 -18.79 4.94
CA ARG A 265 -16.91 -18.02 4.31
C ARG A 265 -16.71 -16.73 5.10
N SER A 266 -15.46 -16.48 5.51
CA SER A 266 -15.12 -15.22 6.15
C SER A 266 -14.99 -14.08 5.12
N ALA A 267 -15.07 -12.82 5.57
CA ALA A 267 -14.80 -11.66 4.72
C ALA A 267 -13.40 -11.72 4.06
N LYS A 268 -12.44 -12.35 4.74
CA LYS A 268 -11.08 -12.55 4.23
C LYS A 268 -11.06 -13.54 3.08
N ASP A 269 -11.78 -14.65 3.18
CA ASP A 269 -11.82 -15.69 2.15
C ASP A 269 -12.40 -15.13 0.87
N LYS A 270 -13.52 -14.39 0.99
CA LYS A 270 -14.14 -13.69 -0.14
C LYS A 270 -13.19 -12.71 -0.81
N THR A 271 -12.47 -11.91 -0.02
CA THR A 271 -11.49 -10.96 -0.58
C THR A 271 -10.39 -11.69 -1.35
N ASN A 272 -9.89 -12.80 -0.82
CA ASN A 272 -8.88 -13.61 -1.50
C ASN A 272 -9.41 -14.21 -2.81
N GLU A 273 -10.64 -14.70 -2.84
CA GLU A 273 -11.27 -15.26 -4.04
C GLU A 273 -11.53 -14.21 -5.11
N ILE A 274 -12.02 -13.03 -4.72
CA ILE A 274 -12.18 -11.88 -5.62
C ILE A 274 -10.82 -11.56 -6.26
N VAL A 275 -9.78 -11.38 -5.44
CA VAL A 275 -8.44 -11.06 -5.93
C VAL A 275 -7.91 -12.16 -6.85
N LYS A 276 -8.11 -13.45 -6.51
CA LYS A 276 -7.71 -14.59 -7.33
C LYS A 276 -8.41 -14.59 -8.69
N TYR A 277 -9.71 -14.30 -8.73
CA TYR A 277 -10.45 -14.18 -9.98
C TYR A 277 -9.94 -13.02 -10.84
N MET A 278 -9.71 -11.86 -10.21
CA MET A 278 -9.17 -10.69 -10.91
C MET A 278 -7.79 -10.96 -11.50
N ARG A 279 -6.88 -11.62 -10.76
CA ARG A 279 -5.55 -12.03 -11.24
C ARG A 279 -5.63 -12.86 -12.52
N HIS A 280 -6.43 -13.94 -12.48
CA HIS A 280 -6.63 -14.81 -13.65
C HIS A 280 -7.11 -14.03 -14.89
N LYS A 281 -7.96 -13.02 -14.70
CA LYS A 281 -8.51 -12.20 -15.80
C LYS A 281 -7.57 -11.09 -16.28
N LEU A 282 -6.64 -10.67 -15.44
CA LEU A 282 -5.60 -9.69 -15.78
C LEU A 282 -4.33 -10.33 -16.34
N GLY A 283 -4.21 -11.66 -16.31
CA GLY A 283 -3.04 -12.38 -16.80
C GLY A 283 -1.84 -12.31 -15.87
N ALA A 284 -2.09 -12.16 -14.56
CA ALA A 284 -1.09 -12.08 -13.49
C ALA A 284 -1.17 -13.30 -12.55
#